data_AF-A0A3M7QUD5-F1
#
_entry.id   AF-A0A3M7QUD5-F1
#
_cell.length_a   1.000
_cell.length_b   1.000
_cell.length_c   1.000
_cell.angle_alpha   90.00
_cell.angle_beta   90.00
_cell.angle_gamma   90.00
#
_symmetry.space_group_name_H-M   'P 1'
#
loop_
_entity.id
_entity.type
_entity.pdbx_description
1 polymer ?
#
loop_
_entity_poly.entity_id
_entity_poly.type
_entity_poly.pdbx_seq_one_letter_code
_entity_poly.pdbx_strand_id
1 'polypeptide(L)'
;MEYLNNLNIESSKYPKELILNMDETPFYLDMTMNKTIDKIGSKTVDIVTTGNEKSRFTVVLTITAGGQFLAPYIIFRRLKKVPKVTAPDNFHLNASYSGTMDQYIMIDYIDKVIKPYLNGREAILDQFKSHYTPMVESKFINEKIKPIYIPPSLTSSLQPLDVSVNAPIKTYFRNEWSNWMDESVPIFTAGGNRKKPSYQQLINMLENAVNCRNKPDLIKKAFTCCGYFDNSIQDYLLHLNPRLKQLLFLHC
;
A
#
# COMPACT_ATOMS: atom_id res chain seq x y z
N MET A 1 -25.38 -6.88 -2.39
CA MET A 1 -26.12 -5.70 -1.89
C MET A 1 -26.02 -5.59 -0.38
N GLU A 2 -26.34 -6.68 0.33
CA GLU A 2 -26.31 -6.72 1.79
C GLU A 2 -24.92 -6.43 2.40
N TYR A 3 -23.82 -7.00 1.88
CA TYR A 3 -22.47 -6.71 2.39
C TYR A 3 -22.12 -5.21 2.38
N LEU A 4 -22.30 -4.51 1.26
CA LEU A 4 -21.96 -3.08 1.16
C LEU A 4 -22.92 -2.19 1.96
N ASN A 5 -24.20 -2.55 2.02
CA ASN A 5 -25.16 -1.85 2.87
C ASN A 5 -24.79 -2.01 4.35
N ASN A 6 -24.47 -3.23 4.78
CA ASN A 6 -24.03 -3.52 6.15
C ASN A 6 -22.71 -2.80 6.44
N LEU A 7 -21.78 -2.76 5.48
CA LEU A 7 -20.52 -2.04 5.60
C LEU A 7 -20.73 -0.54 5.80
N ASN A 8 -21.59 0.09 5.00
CA ASN A 8 -21.91 1.50 5.15
C ASN A 8 -22.64 1.79 6.48
N ILE A 9 -23.57 0.93 6.90
CA ILE A 9 -24.26 1.04 8.18
C ILE A 9 -23.25 0.93 9.34
N GLU A 10 -22.39 -0.07 9.31
CA GLU A 10 -21.37 -0.28 10.35
C GLU A 10 -20.36 0.86 10.40
N SER A 11 -19.81 1.26 9.25
CA SER A 11 -18.82 2.32 9.17
C SER A 11 -19.40 3.71 9.47
N SER A 12 -20.69 3.94 9.23
CA SER A 12 -21.35 5.19 9.65
C SER A 12 -21.42 5.39 11.17
N LYS A 13 -21.17 4.34 11.97
CA LYS A 13 -21.16 4.43 13.44
C LYS A 13 -19.92 5.13 14.00
N TYR A 14 -18.89 5.32 13.18
CA TYR A 14 -17.63 5.94 13.58
C TYR A 14 -17.36 7.23 12.81
N PRO A 15 -16.73 8.23 13.46
CA PRO A 15 -16.14 9.37 12.75
C PRO A 15 -15.21 8.88 11.64
N LYS A 16 -15.18 9.57 10.50
CA LYS A 16 -14.39 9.17 9.32
C LYS A 16 -12.89 9.11 9.62
N GLU A 17 -12.43 9.92 10.55
CA GLU A 17 -11.05 9.96 11.04
C GLU A 17 -10.63 8.66 11.74
N LEU A 18 -11.60 7.86 12.19
CA LEU A 18 -11.42 6.62 12.96
C LEU A 18 -11.65 5.34 12.14
N ILE A 19 -11.84 5.50 10.82
CA ILE A 19 -12.04 4.40 9.86
C ILE A 19 -10.80 4.33 8.99
N LEU A 20 -10.01 3.28 9.17
CA LEU A 20 -8.77 3.08 8.44
C LEU A 20 -8.97 2.15 7.25
N ASN A 21 -8.14 2.36 6.25
CA ASN A 21 -7.85 1.39 5.21
C ASN A 21 -6.35 1.11 5.20
N MET A 22 -5.95 -0.17 5.21
CA MET A 22 -4.56 -0.61 5.13
C MET A 22 -4.39 -1.65 4.02
N ASP A 23 -3.25 -1.57 3.34
CA ASP A 23 -2.87 -2.47 2.26
C ASP A 23 -1.33 -2.57 2.15
N GLU A 24 -0.82 -3.77 1.88
CA GLU A 24 0.59 -3.98 1.58
C GLU A 24 0.88 -3.97 0.09
N THR A 25 1.86 -3.16 -0.29
CA THR A 25 2.18 -2.96 -1.70
C THR A 25 3.69 -3.08 -1.94
N PRO A 26 4.13 -3.81 -2.99
CA PRO A 26 5.55 -3.98 -3.28
C PRO A 26 6.14 -2.75 -3.98
N PHE A 27 7.34 -2.36 -3.56
CA PHE A 27 8.20 -1.38 -4.23
C PHE A 27 9.50 -2.05 -4.68
N TYR A 28 9.81 -1.90 -5.96
CA TYR A 28 10.96 -2.56 -6.58
C TYR A 28 12.21 -1.68 -6.49
N LEU A 29 13.37 -2.32 -6.38
CA LEU A 29 14.66 -1.66 -6.33
C LEU A 29 15.06 -1.08 -7.69
N ASP A 30 14.62 -1.76 -8.76
CA ASP A 30 14.60 -1.22 -10.12
C ASP A 30 13.15 -1.05 -10.55
N MET A 31 12.72 0.20 -10.74
CA MET A 31 11.39 0.56 -11.21
C MET A 31 11.50 1.06 -12.64
N THR A 32 11.86 0.19 -13.58
CA THR A 32 12.01 0.59 -14.98
C THR A 32 10.71 1.15 -15.56
N MET A 33 10.85 2.07 -16.53
CA MET A 33 9.72 2.65 -17.25
C MET A 33 9.19 1.67 -18.29
N ASN A 34 7.86 1.67 -18.48
CA ASN A 34 7.19 0.86 -19.50
C ASN A 34 7.17 1.55 -20.88
N LYS A 35 7.91 2.65 -21.03
CA LYS A 35 8.05 3.43 -22.27
C LYS A 35 9.52 3.74 -22.50
N THR A 36 9.98 3.52 -23.72
CA THR A 36 11.35 3.78 -24.16
C THR A 36 11.32 4.56 -25.47
N ILE A 37 12.41 5.27 -25.78
CA ILE A 37 12.59 5.99 -27.05
C ILE A 37 13.80 5.37 -27.75
N ASP A 38 13.63 4.95 -28.99
CA ASP A 38 14.71 4.41 -29.83
C ASP A 38 14.47 4.74 -31.31
N LYS A 39 15.45 4.44 -32.16
CA LYS A 39 15.38 4.61 -33.62
C LYS A 39 14.21 3.81 -34.21
N ILE A 40 13.52 4.43 -35.17
CA ILE A 40 12.43 3.78 -35.92
C ILE A 40 12.99 2.53 -36.62
N GLY A 41 12.32 1.39 -36.42
CA GLY A 41 12.72 0.09 -36.99
C GLY A 41 13.57 -0.79 -36.08
N SER A 42 13.93 -0.32 -34.87
CA SER A 42 14.58 -1.16 -33.86
C SER A 42 13.69 -2.34 -33.46
N LYS A 43 14.25 -3.56 -33.51
CA LYS A 43 13.56 -4.80 -33.11
C LYS A 43 13.64 -5.06 -31.61
N THR A 44 14.68 -4.54 -30.96
CA THR A 44 14.96 -4.71 -29.53
C THR A 44 15.40 -3.35 -28.99
N VAL A 45 14.85 -2.95 -27.84
CA VAL A 45 15.24 -1.74 -27.13
C VAL A 45 15.79 -2.15 -25.77
N ASP A 46 17.08 -1.90 -25.56
CA ASP A 46 17.74 -2.23 -24.30
C ASP A 46 17.41 -1.19 -23.23
N ILE A 47 17.09 -1.66 -22.03
CA ILE A 47 16.83 -0.81 -20.86
C ILE A 47 17.99 -1.00 -19.89
N VAL A 48 18.63 0.10 -19.51
CA VAL A 48 19.69 0.08 -18.49
C VAL A 48 19.05 -0.11 -17.11
N THR A 49 19.47 -1.15 -16.40
CA THR A 49 19.01 -1.47 -15.04
C THR A 49 20.19 -1.66 -14.09
N THR A 50 19.92 -1.96 -12.82
CA THR A 50 20.95 -2.33 -11.84
C THR A 50 21.03 -3.84 -11.64
N GLY A 51 20.28 -4.62 -12.44
CA GLY A 51 20.11 -6.07 -12.28
C GLY A 51 19.26 -6.46 -11.07
N ASN A 52 18.42 -5.56 -10.56
CA ASN A 52 17.60 -5.75 -9.36
C ASN A 52 16.08 -5.66 -9.64
N GLU A 53 15.65 -5.95 -10.85
CA GLU A 53 14.27 -5.84 -11.34
C GLU A 53 13.29 -6.73 -10.56
N LYS A 54 13.78 -7.84 -9.99
CA LYS A 54 12.97 -8.74 -9.14
C LYS A 54 13.11 -8.45 -7.64
N SER A 55 14.08 -7.63 -7.26
CA SER A 55 14.32 -7.26 -5.87
C SER A 55 13.33 -6.17 -5.45
N ARG A 56 12.72 -6.36 -4.28
CA ARG A 56 11.68 -5.46 -3.76
C ARG A 56 11.71 -5.39 -2.24
N PHE A 57 11.11 -4.34 -1.71
CA PHE A 57 10.66 -4.25 -0.32
C PHE A 57 9.14 -4.07 -0.30
N THR A 58 8.52 -4.36 0.82
CA THR A 58 7.07 -4.21 0.99
C THR A 58 6.81 -2.95 1.81
N VAL A 59 5.81 -2.18 1.42
CA VAL A 59 5.36 -1.00 2.16
C VAL A 59 3.90 -1.21 2.51
N VAL A 60 3.59 -1.11 3.79
CA VAL A 60 2.23 -1.02 4.28
C VAL A 60 1.86 0.46 4.29
N LEU A 61 0.81 0.79 3.54
CA LEU A 61 0.25 2.14 3.53
C LEU A 61 -1.08 2.12 4.27
N THR A 62 -1.38 3.22 4.95
CA THR A 62 -2.57 3.33 5.79
C THR A 62 -3.16 4.72 5.68
N ILE A 63 -4.46 4.79 5.43
CA ILE A 63 -5.21 6.05 5.28
C ILE A 63 -6.49 6.03 6.11
N THR A 64 -6.97 7.21 6.54
CA THR A 64 -8.28 7.36 7.18
C THR A 64 -9.32 7.83 6.17
N ALA A 65 -10.59 7.48 6.38
CA ALA A 65 -11.70 8.07 5.63
C ALA A 65 -11.83 9.59 5.86
N GLY A 66 -11.24 10.11 6.94
CA GLY A 66 -11.10 11.53 7.25
C GLY A 66 -10.06 12.25 6.38
N GLY A 67 -9.30 11.54 5.55
CA GLY A 67 -8.31 12.12 4.64
C GLY A 67 -6.90 12.19 5.20
N GLN A 68 -6.59 11.47 6.27
CA GLN A 68 -5.24 11.44 6.84
C GLN A 68 -4.45 10.27 6.26
N PHE A 69 -3.17 10.50 5.99
CA PHE A 69 -2.19 9.47 5.66
C PHE A 69 -1.38 9.15 6.93
N LEU A 70 -1.34 7.88 7.34
CA LEU A 70 -0.61 7.43 8.51
C LEU A 70 0.84 7.05 8.14
N ALA A 71 1.69 6.93 9.15
CA ALA A 71 3.11 6.59 8.98
C ALA A 71 3.30 5.31 8.14
N PRO A 72 3.99 5.35 6.98
CA PRO A 72 4.29 4.16 6.20
C PRO A 72 5.14 3.17 7.00
N TYR A 73 4.85 1.88 6.83
CA TYR A 73 5.59 0.80 7.47
C TYR A 73 6.32 -0.04 6.43
N ILE A 74 7.65 -0.02 6.48
CA ILE A 74 8.51 -0.68 5.48
C ILE A 74 8.99 -2.03 6.02
N ILE A 75 8.87 -3.07 5.21
CA ILE A 75 9.43 -4.40 5.46
C ILE A 75 10.51 -4.67 4.41
N PHE A 76 11.78 -4.57 4.82
CA PHE A 76 12.90 -4.94 3.98
C PHE A 76 13.00 -6.46 3.84
N ARG A 77 13.01 -6.93 2.59
CA ARG A 77 13.05 -8.36 2.25
C ARG A 77 14.48 -8.92 2.30
N ARG A 78 14.60 -10.22 2.62
CA ARG A 78 15.88 -10.99 2.66
C ARG A 78 16.89 -10.44 3.67
N LEU A 79 16.42 -9.74 4.70
CA LEU A 79 17.26 -9.21 5.78
C LEU A 79 16.78 -9.75 7.13
N LYS A 80 17.72 -9.95 8.06
CA LYS A 80 17.44 -10.34 9.46
C LYS A 80 17.26 -9.13 10.38
N LYS A 81 17.79 -7.97 9.99
CA LYS A 81 17.77 -6.73 10.75
C LYS A 81 17.53 -5.57 9.79
N VAL A 82 16.90 -4.52 10.30
CA VAL A 82 16.75 -3.26 9.57
C VAL A 82 18.15 -2.74 9.19
N PRO A 83 18.37 -2.32 7.93
CA PRO A 83 19.60 -1.66 7.53
C PRO A 83 19.95 -0.46 8.42
N LYS A 84 21.22 -0.09 8.50
CA LYS A 84 21.61 1.18 9.15
C LYS A 84 21.20 2.34 8.23
N VAL A 85 20.05 2.93 8.51
CA VAL A 85 19.46 4.07 7.79
C VAL A 85 18.85 5.03 8.80
N THR A 86 18.74 6.28 8.42
CA THR A 86 17.98 7.29 9.16
C THR A 86 16.54 7.22 8.65
N ALA A 87 15.64 6.70 9.48
CA ALA A 87 14.21 6.72 9.17
C ALA A 87 13.69 8.16 9.30
N PRO A 88 12.87 8.65 8.36
CA PRO A 88 12.08 9.86 8.58
C PRO A 88 11.21 9.70 9.82
N ASP A 89 10.90 10.81 10.50
CA ASP A 89 10.15 10.81 11.77
C ASP A 89 8.80 10.07 11.68
N ASN A 90 8.19 10.05 10.50
CA ASN A 90 6.90 9.41 10.22
C ASN A 90 7.01 8.06 9.49
N PHE A 91 8.10 7.32 9.68
CA PHE A 91 8.29 6.01 9.05
C PHE A 91 8.66 4.94 10.06
N HIS A 92 8.04 3.77 9.94
CA HIS A 92 8.40 2.59 10.71
C HIS A 92 9.12 1.58 9.82
N LEU A 93 10.24 1.05 10.31
CA LEU A 93 11.08 0.14 9.56
C LEU A 93 11.14 -1.22 10.26
N ASN A 94 10.98 -2.28 9.46
CA ASN A 94 11.18 -3.66 9.86
C ASN A 94 11.91 -4.43 8.75
N ALA A 95 12.38 -5.63 9.05
CA ALA A 95 13.07 -6.51 8.13
C ALA A 95 12.63 -7.95 8.34
N SER A 96 12.37 -8.66 7.24
CA SER A 96 12.07 -10.08 7.29
C SER A 96 12.70 -10.80 6.11
N TYR A 97 13.00 -12.09 6.29
CA TYR A 97 13.60 -12.86 5.20
C TYR A 97 12.61 -13.08 4.04
N SER A 98 11.34 -13.36 4.35
CA SER A 98 10.26 -13.51 3.36
C SER A 98 9.97 -12.18 2.64
N GLY A 99 10.06 -11.05 3.35
CA GLY A 99 9.60 -9.75 2.89
C GLY A 99 8.08 -9.62 2.84
N THR A 100 7.35 -10.55 3.44
CA THR A 100 5.89 -10.52 3.57
C THR A 100 5.53 -10.18 5.01
N MET A 101 4.31 -9.70 5.23
CA MET A 101 3.77 -9.59 6.57
C MET A 101 3.52 -10.99 7.15
N ASP A 102 3.92 -11.18 8.40
CA ASP A 102 3.53 -12.31 9.21
C ASP A 102 2.75 -11.80 10.44
N GLN A 103 2.25 -12.71 11.27
CA GLN A 103 1.47 -12.32 12.45
C GLN A 103 2.24 -11.45 13.46
N TYR A 104 3.56 -11.60 13.59
CA TYR A 104 4.35 -10.82 14.54
C TYR A 104 4.61 -9.42 13.99
N ILE A 105 4.90 -9.32 12.69
CA ILE A 105 5.02 -8.04 12.00
C ILE A 105 3.67 -7.30 12.00
N MET A 106 2.55 -8.00 11.81
CA MET A 106 1.21 -7.40 11.88
C MET A 106 0.93 -6.81 13.27
N ILE A 107 1.30 -7.51 14.35
CA ILE A 107 1.14 -6.98 15.72
C ILE A 107 2.03 -5.76 15.95
N ASP A 108 3.29 -5.79 15.52
CA ASP A 108 4.20 -4.64 15.63
C ASP A 108 3.70 -3.44 14.80
N TYR A 109 3.14 -3.70 13.62
CA TYR A 109 2.46 -2.70 12.80
C TYR A 109 1.23 -2.12 13.52
N ILE A 110 0.40 -2.96 14.15
CA ILE A 110 -0.74 -2.51 14.95
C ILE A 110 -0.28 -1.56 16.07
N ASP A 111 0.76 -1.94 16.81
CA ASP A 111 1.28 -1.14 17.92
C ASP A 111 1.90 0.19 17.49
N LYS A 112 2.60 0.22 16.35
CA LYS A 112 3.34 1.41 15.90
C LYS A 112 2.52 2.35 15.03
N VAL A 113 1.67 1.82 14.15
CA VAL A 113 0.96 2.63 13.14
C VAL A 113 -0.48 2.87 13.51
N ILE A 114 -1.18 1.83 13.96
CA ILE A 114 -2.62 1.87 14.16
C ILE A 114 -2.95 2.44 15.54
N LYS A 115 -2.37 1.86 16.60
CA LYS A 115 -2.66 2.21 17.99
C LYS A 115 -2.47 3.69 18.34
N PRO A 116 -1.45 4.42 17.85
CA PRO A 116 -1.31 5.85 18.16
C PRO A 116 -2.44 6.72 17.61
N TYR A 117 -3.13 6.25 16.57
CA TYR A 117 -4.22 6.96 15.91
C TYR A 117 -5.59 6.43 16.33
N LEU A 118 -5.65 5.19 16.83
CA LEU A 118 -6.88 4.47 17.11
C LEU A 118 -7.19 4.38 18.59
N ASN A 119 -7.63 5.49 19.17
CA ASN A 119 -8.59 5.43 20.27
C ASN A 119 -10.01 5.01 19.75
N GLY A 120 -10.06 3.99 18.87
CA GLY A 120 -11.23 3.36 18.24
C GLY A 120 -11.42 3.66 16.73
N ARG A 121 -12.08 2.85 15.88
CA ARG A 121 -12.60 1.47 16.04
C ARG A 121 -12.66 0.64 14.75
N GLU A 122 -12.41 1.12 13.52
CA GLU A 122 -12.50 0.26 12.31
C GLU A 122 -11.24 0.23 11.44
N ALA A 123 -10.85 -0.97 11.01
CA ALA A 123 -9.75 -1.19 10.09
C ALA A 123 -10.22 -2.06 8.91
N ILE A 124 -10.30 -1.47 7.72
CA ILE A 124 -10.64 -2.12 6.47
C ILE A 124 -9.37 -2.72 5.88
N LEU A 125 -9.37 -4.04 5.70
CA LEU A 125 -8.22 -4.85 5.32
C LEU A 125 -8.63 -5.88 4.26
N ASP A 126 -7.66 -6.38 3.50
CA ASP A 126 -7.87 -7.58 2.68
C ASP A 126 -7.90 -8.86 3.54
N GLN A 127 -8.19 -10.00 2.91
CA GLN A 127 -8.18 -11.31 3.56
C GLN A 127 -6.85 -12.04 3.42
N PHE A 128 -5.72 -11.35 3.64
CA PHE A 128 -4.44 -12.04 3.73
C PHE A 128 -4.28 -12.78 5.06
N LYS A 129 -3.70 -14.01 5.02
CA LYS A 129 -3.69 -14.95 6.16
C LYS A 129 -3.11 -14.36 7.46
N SER A 130 -2.12 -13.46 7.37
CA SER A 130 -1.55 -12.83 8.56
C SER A 130 -2.47 -11.82 9.22
N HIS A 131 -3.52 -11.34 8.56
CA HIS A 131 -4.43 -10.31 9.10
C HIS A 131 -5.45 -10.87 10.10
N TYR A 132 -5.71 -12.17 10.09
CA TYR A 132 -6.76 -12.80 10.89
C TYR A 132 -6.29 -14.07 11.60
N THR A 133 -5.01 -14.17 11.96
CA THR A 133 -4.60 -15.26 12.87
C THR A 133 -5.21 -15.03 14.25
N PRO A 134 -5.43 -16.08 15.07
CA PRO A 134 -6.02 -15.92 16.40
C PRO A 134 -5.29 -14.90 17.28
N MET A 135 -3.96 -14.79 17.10
CA MET A 135 -3.12 -13.83 17.82
C MET A 135 -3.38 -12.39 17.37
N VAL A 136 -3.57 -12.18 16.06
CA VAL A 136 -3.88 -10.86 15.49
C VAL A 136 -5.32 -10.45 15.81
N GLU A 137 -6.28 -11.38 15.75
CA GLU A 137 -7.65 -11.10 16.17
C GLU A 137 -7.72 -10.73 17.66
N SER A 138 -7.00 -11.46 18.51
CA SER A 138 -6.87 -11.12 19.94
C SER A 138 -6.26 -9.72 20.13
N LYS A 139 -5.27 -9.36 19.30
CA LYS A 139 -4.67 -8.02 19.33
C LYS A 139 -5.67 -6.94 18.95
N PHE A 140 -6.45 -7.14 17.88
CA PHE A 140 -7.52 -6.22 17.49
C PHE A 140 -8.56 -6.04 18.60
N ILE A 141 -9.01 -7.12 19.23
CA ILE A 141 -9.95 -7.07 20.35
C ILE A 141 -9.38 -6.25 21.52
N ASN A 142 -8.15 -6.53 21.93
CA ASN A 142 -7.50 -5.85 23.07
C ASN A 142 -7.32 -4.34 22.83
N GLU A 143 -7.03 -3.95 21.59
CA GLU A 143 -6.87 -2.55 21.20
C GLU A 143 -8.20 -1.90 20.77
N LYS A 144 -9.33 -2.61 20.90
CA LYS A 144 -10.70 -2.14 20.54
C LYS A 144 -10.83 -1.71 19.07
N ILE A 145 -10.17 -2.46 18.19
CA ILE A 145 -10.21 -2.31 16.75
C ILE A 145 -11.10 -3.42 16.19
N LYS A 146 -12.06 -3.04 15.35
CA LYS A 146 -12.94 -3.93 14.61
C LYS A 146 -12.37 -4.09 13.20
N PRO A 147 -11.78 -5.23 12.86
CA PRO A 147 -11.37 -5.49 11.50
C PRO A 147 -12.60 -5.67 10.60
N ILE A 148 -12.52 -5.10 9.40
CA ILE A 148 -13.48 -5.31 8.33
C ILE A 148 -12.71 -5.91 7.16
N TYR A 149 -13.02 -7.16 6.85
CA TYR A 149 -12.36 -7.86 5.77
C TYR A 149 -13.12 -7.69 4.45
N ILE A 150 -12.41 -7.20 3.44
CA ILE A 150 -12.91 -7.13 2.07
C ILE A 150 -13.04 -8.56 1.52
N PRO A 151 -14.16 -8.92 0.87
CA PRO A 151 -14.33 -10.27 0.35
C PRO A 151 -13.28 -10.59 -0.71
N PRO A 152 -12.92 -11.87 -0.87
CA PRO A 152 -11.94 -12.29 -1.87
C PRO A 152 -12.29 -11.77 -3.26
N SER A 153 -11.27 -11.38 -4.03
CA SER A 153 -11.40 -10.85 -5.39
C SER A 153 -12.11 -9.49 -5.53
N LEU A 154 -12.43 -8.80 -4.42
CA LEU A 154 -13.07 -7.49 -4.45
C LEU A 154 -12.14 -6.32 -4.12
N THR A 155 -10.88 -6.58 -3.82
CA THR A 155 -9.87 -5.55 -3.49
C THR A 155 -9.80 -4.46 -4.57
N SER A 156 -9.83 -4.84 -5.85
CA SER A 156 -9.77 -3.88 -6.98
C SER A 156 -10.96 -2.92 -7.08
N SER A 157 -12.04 -3.16 -6.33
CA SER A 157 -13.24 -2.30 -6.31
C SER A 157 -13.49 -1.69 -4.93
N LEU A 158 -13.12 -2.39 -3.86
CA LEU A 158 -13.50 -2.05 -2.49
C LEU A 158 -12.31 -1.67 -1.60
N GLN A 159 -11.06 -1.74 -2.06
CA GLN A 159 -9.88 -1.32 -1.29
C GLN A 159 -9.47 0.09 -1.74
N PRO A 160 -9.77 1.15 -0.95
CA PRO A 160 -9.42 2.54 -1.29
C PRO A 160 -7.96 2.74 -1.73
N LEU A 161 -7.02 2.08 -1.03
CA LEU A 161 -5.59 2.15 -1.36
C LEU A 161 -5.31 1.64 -2.78
N ASP A 162 -5.86 0.49 -3.17
CA ASP A 162 -5.66 -0.07 -4.50
C ASP A 162 -6.37 0.72 -5.60
N VAL A 163 -7.57 1.25 -5.31
CA VAL A 163 -8.37 1.97 -6.32
C VAL A 163 -7.74 3.31 -6.70
N SER A 164 -7.16 4.05 -5.74
CA SER A 164 -6.81 5.46 -6.01
C SER A 164 -5.47 5.94 -5.45
N VAL A 165 -4.79 5.21 -4.56
CA VAL A 165 -3.64 5.75 -3.80
C VAL A 165 -2.32 5.06 -4.17
N ASN A 166 -2.31 3.73 -4.23
CA ASN A 166 -1.13 2.91 -4.50
C ASN A 166 -0.48 3.26 -5.86
N ALA A 167 -1.28 3.30 -6.94
CA ALA A 167 -0.77 3.50 -8.28
C ALA A 167 -0.10 4.89 -8.48
N PRO A 168 -0.69 6.00 -8.01
CA PRO A 168 -0.01 7.29 -8.09
C PRO A 168 1.28 7.39 -7.26
N ILE A 169 1.33 6.81 -6.05
CA ILE A 169 2.57 6.80 -5.24
C ILE A 169 3.65 6.01 -5.96
N LYS A 170 3.33 4.82 -6.48
CA LYS A 170 4.29 4.02 -7.27
C LYS A 170 4.75 4.75 -8.53
N THR A 171 3.87 5.51 -9.17
CA THR A 171 4.25 6.32 -10.34
C THR A 171 5.23 7.41 -9.98
N TYR A 172 4.99 8.13 -8.87
CA TYR A 172 5.92 9.15 -8.40
C TYR A 172 7.27 8.54 -8.02
N PHE A 173 7.28 7.46 -7.23
CA PHE A 173 8.49 6.74 -6.86
C PHE A 173 9.29 6.27 -8.09
N ARG A 174 8.59 5.80 -9.13
CA ARG A 174 9.21 5.40 -10.39
C ARG A 174 9.94 6.56 -11.05
N ASN A 175 9.35 7.75 -11.06
CA ASN A 175 9.97 8.94 -11.64
C ASN A 175 11.21 9.36 -10.83
N GLU A 176 11.15 9.33 -9.50
CA GLU A 176 12.32 9.59 -8.64
C GLU A 176 13.46 8.58 -8.91
N TRP A 177 13.12 7.30 -9.08
CA TRP A 177 14.10 6.28 -9.46
C TRP A 177 14.70 6.54 -10.84
N SER A 178 13.89 6.96 -11.82
CA SER A 178 14.35 7.32 -13.17
C SER A 178 15.30 8.51 -13.12
N ASN A 179 14.93 9.57 -12.41
CA ASN A 179 15.78 10.76 -12.25
C ASN A 179 17.10 10.40 -11.57
N TRP A 180 17.05 9.55 -10.54
CA TRP A 180 18.28 9.04 -9.92
C TRP A 180 19.12 8.22 -10.91
N MET A 181 18.50 7.41 -11.78
CA MET A 181 19.22 6.69 -12.83
C MET A 181 19.90 7.66 -13.81
N ASP A 182 19.24 8.74 -14.20
CA ASP A 182 19.73 9.68 -15.20
C ASP A 182 20.79 10.66 -14.63
N GLU A 183 20.59 11.14 -13.40
CA GLU A 183 21.39 12.23 -12.82
C GLU A 183 22.58 11.73 -11.98
N SER A 184 22.48 10.55 -11.37
CA SER A 184 23.54 10.06 -10.48
C SER A 184 24.71 9.46 -11.24
N VAL A 185 25.94 9.75 -10.76
CA VAL A 185 27.16 9.16 -11.30
C VAL A 185 27.11 7.64 -11.11
N PRO A 186 27.16 6.83 -12.19
CA PRO A 186 27.07 5.39 -12.08
C PRO A 186 28.26 4.81 -11.30
N ILE A 187 27.96 4.13 -10.19
CA ILE A 187 28.95 3.33 -9.47
C ILE A 187 28.71 1.88 -9.85
N PHE A 188 29.77 1.16 -10.22
CA PHE A 188 29.66 -0.23 -10.65
C PHE A 188 30.05 -1.20 -9.53
N THR A 189 29.45 -2.39 -9.57
CA THR A 189 29.87 -3.56 -8.78
C THR A 189 31.09 -4.21 -9.43
N ALA A 190 31.78 -5.10 -8.70
CA ALA A 190 32.89 -5.87 -9.27
C ALA A 190 32.47 -6.71 -10.51
N GLY A 191 31.18 -7.07 -10.61
CA GLY A 191 30.62 -7.78 -11.75
C GLY A 191 30.16 -6.88 -12.92
N GLY A 192 30.50 -5.59 -12.91
CA GLY A 192 30.18 -4.65 -14.01
C GLY A 192 28.76 -4.10 -14.02
N ASN A 193 27.85 -4.57 -13.15
CA ASN A 193 26.50 -3.99 -13.03
C ASN A 193 26.54 -2.67 -12.26
N ARG A 194 25.72 -1.69 -12.66
CA ARG A 194 25.49 -0.48 -11.86
C ARG A 194 24.95 -0.88 -10.49
N LYS A 195 25.44 -0.24 -9.43
CA LYS A 195 24.93 -0.44 -8.08
C LYS A 195 23.50 0.10 -7.99
N LYS A 196 22.62 -0.68 -7.36
CA LYS A 196 21.28 -0.25 -6.97
C LYS A 196 21.29 0.97 -6.04
N PRO A 197 20.18 1.71 -5.94
CA PRO A 197 20.02 2.71 -4.89
C PRO A 197 20.25 2.09 -3.51
N SER A 198 20.89 2.84 -2.63
CA SER A 198 20.98 2.50 -1.20
C SER A 198 19.59 2.48 -0.56
N TYR A 199 19.45 1.78 0.58
CA TYR A 199 18.18 1.80 1.32
C TYR A 199 17.79 3.21 1.77
N GLN A 200 18.76 4.08 2.09
CA GLN A 200 18.46 5.48 2.42
C GLN A 200 17.85 6.20 1.21
N GLN A 201 18.42 6.03 0.01
CA GLN A 201 17.86 6.63 -1.21
C GLN A 201 16.44 6.13 -1.48
N LEU A 202 16.19 4.82 -1.34
CA LEU A 202 14.85 4.25 -1.52
C LEU A 202 13.84 4.82 -0.51
N ILE A 203 14.25 5.01 0.75
CA ILE A 203 13.40 5.62 1.78
C ILE A 203 13.09 7.07 1.42
N ASN A 204 14.08 7.86 1.02
CA ASN A 204 13.88 9.26 0.63
C ASN A 204 12.95 9.38 -0.59
N MET A 205 13.10 8.51 -1.60
CA MET A 205 12.21 8.46 -2.77
C MET A 205 10.76 8.14 -2.35
N LEU A 206 10.58 7.22 -1.40
CA LEU A 206 9.25 6.87 -0.88
C LEU A 206 8.64 8.00 -0.06
N GLU A 207 9.44 8.66 0.78
CA GLU A 207 9.02 9.84 1.54
C GLU A 207 8.53 10.95 0.59
N ASN A 208 9.30 11.28 -0.44
CA ASN A 208 8.91 12.25 -1.47
C ASN A 208 7.58 11.84 -2.15
N ALA A 209 7.45 10.57 -2.52
CA ALA A 209 6.25 10.04 -3.16
C ALA A 209 5.01 10.13 -2.25
N VAL A 210 5.14 9.74 -0.99
CA VAL A 210 4.05 9.82 -0.01
C VAL A 210 3.68 11.28 0.26
N ASN A 211 4.66 12.16 0.50
CA ASN A 211 4.42 13.57 0.76
C ASN A 211 3.75 14.29 -0.44
N CYS A 212 4.15 13.96 -1.66
CA CYS A 212 3.51 14.49 -2.87
C CYS A 212 2.04 14.08 -2.97
N ARG A 213 1.72 12.84 -2.57
CA ARG A 213 0.38 12.24 -2.73
C ARG A 213 -0.50 12.33 -1.48
N ASN A 214 0.04 12.79 -0.36
CA ASN A 214 -0.70 13.05 0.88
C ASN A 214 -1.59 14.30 0.70
N LYS A 215 -2.73 14.09 0.04
CA LYS A 215 -3.73 15.12 -0.27
C LYS A 215 -5.07 14.68 0.34
N PRO A 216 -5.55 15.34 1.40
CA PRO A 216 -6.74 14.89 2.13
C PRO A 216 -7.97 14.67 1.25
N ASP A 217 -8.21 15.54 0.26
CA ASP A 217 -9.36 15.41 -0.63
C ASP A 217 -9.26 14.19 -1.55
N LEU A 218 -8.05 13.85 -2.02
CA LEU A 218 -7.85 12.63 -2.82
C LEU A 218 -8.02 11.37 -1.98
N ILE A 219 -7.57 11.41 -0.73
CA ILE A 219 -7.72 10.30 0.21
C ILE A 219 -9.20 10.08 0.52
N LYS A 220 -9.95 11.13 0.88
CA LYS A 220 -11.40 11.06 1.08
C LYS A 220 -12.12 10.53 -0.15
N LYS A 221 -11.71 11.01 -1.34
CA LYS A 221 -12.29 10.56 -2.61
C LYS A 221 -12.05 9.06 -2.86
N ALA A 222 -10.91 8.51 -2.46
CA ALA A 222 -10.62 7.08 -2.61
C ALA A 222 -11.68 6.21 -1.92
N PHE A 223 -12.15 6.59 -0.72
CA PHE A 223 -13.25 5.89 -0.05
C PHE A 223 -14.57 6.02 -0.81
N THR A 224 -14.93 7.22 -1.26
CA THR A 224 -16.17 7.41 -2.03
C THR A 224 -16.18 6.64 -3.35
N CYS A 225 -15.03 6.52 -4.04
CA CYS A 225 -14.89 5.75 -5.26
C CYS A 225 -15.11 4.24 -5.06
N CYS A 226 -14.93 3.74 -3.85
CA CYS A 226 -15.21 2.36 -3.47
C CYS A 226 -16.64 2.15 -2.95
N GLY A 227 -17.49 3.18 -2.98
CA GLY A 227 -18.88 3.13 -2.50
C GLY A 227 -19.04 3.31 -0.98
N TYR A 228 -17.97 3.69 -0.26
CA TYR A 228 -18.10 4.03 1.15
C TYR A 228 -18.72 5.42 1.31
N PHE A 229 -19.71 5.52 2.20
CA PHE A 229 -20.39 6.76 2.58
C PHE A 229 -21.18 7.45 1.45
N ASP A 230 -21.37 6.80 0.29
CA ASP A 230 -22.18 7.30 -0.84
C ASP A 230 -22.92 6.16 -1.54
N ASN A 231 -24.22 6.04 -1.24
CA ASN A 231 -25.09 4.99 -1.79
C ASN A 231 -25.32 5.14 -3.31
N SER A 232 -25.18 6.35 -3.87
CA SER A 232 -25.40 6.57 -5.31
C SER A 232 -24.28 5.97 -6.16
N ILE A 233 -23.03 6.08 -5.68
CA ILE A 233 -21.86 5.47 -6.32
C ILE A 233 -21.92 3.94 -6.19
N GLN A 234 -22.42 3.43 -5.06
CA GLN A 234 -22.60 2.00 -4.87
C GLN A 234 -23.55 1.40 -5.91
N ASP A 235 -24.71 2.01 -6.12
CA ASP A 235 -25.69 1.55 -7.13
C ASP A 235 -25.09 1.59 -8.55
N TYR A 236 -24.30 2.62 -8.84
CA TYR A 236 -23.57 2.75 -10.10
C TYR A 236 -22.52 1.64 -10.29
N LEU A 237 -21.67 1.38 -9.28
CA LEU A 237 -20.66 0.32 -9.33
C LEU A 237 -21.29 -1.06 -9.55
N LEU A 238 -22.43 -1.32 -8.92
CA LEU A 238 -23.16 -2.58 -9.05
C LEU A 238 -23.88 -2.73 -10.39
N HIS A 239 -24.32 -1.61 -10.97
CA HIS A 239 -24.92 -1.59 -12.30
C HIS A 239 -23.87 -1.86 -13.39
N LEU A 240 -22.71 -1.21 -13.28
CA LEU A 240 -21.64 -1.33 -14.28
C LEU A 240 -20.81 -2.61 -14.16
N ASN A 241 -20.75 -3.23 -12.98
CA ASN A 241 -19.94 -4.41 -12.76
C ASN A 241 -20.81 -5.62 -12.31
N PRO A 242 -21.40 -6.35 -13.27
CA PRO A 242 -22.20 -7.55 -12.97
C PRO A 242 -21.44 -8.61 -12.16
N ARG A 243 -20.11 -8.70 -12.34
CA ARG A 243 -19.24 -9.61 -11.58
C ARG A 243 -19.10 -9.19 -10.12
N LEU A 244 -18.96 -7.89 -9.84
CA LEU A 244 -18.99 -7.35 -8.48
C LEU A 244 -20.32 -7.69 -7.79
N LYS A 245 -21.44 -7.52 -8.51
CA LYS A 245 -22.78 -7.88 -8.01
C LYS A 245 -22.85 -9.36 -7.65
N GLN A 246 -22.40 -10.26 -8.53
CA GLN A 246 -22.40 -11.70 -8.30
C GLN A 246 -21.53 -12.10 -7.10
N LEU A 247 -20.30 -11.58 -7.01
CA LEU A 247 -19.37 -11.88 -5.91
C LEU A 247 -19.91 -11.41 -4.56
N LEU A 248 -20.54 -10.24 -4.51
CA LEU A 248 -21.15 -9.74 -3.28
C LEU A 248 -22.34 -10.60 -2.80
N PHE A 249 -23.06 -11.29 -3.69
CA PHE A 249 -24.13 -12.23 -3.29
C PHE A 249 -23.60 -13.57 -2.80
N LEU A 250 -22.40 -13.98 -3.22
CA LEU A 250 -21.78 -15.24 -2.81
C LEU A 250 -21.13 -15.17 -1.42
N HIS A 251 -20.94 -13.97 -0.88
CA HIS A 251 -20.28 -13.71 0.40
C HIS A 251 -21.23 -13.09 1.45
N CYS A 252 -22.55 -13.16 1.22
CA CYS A 252 -23.59 -12.85 2.22
C CYS A 252 -24.07 -14.15 2.88
#